data_AF-A0A097ANU7-F1
#
_entry.id   AF-A0A097ANU7-F1
#
_cell.length_a   1.000
_cell.length_b   1.000
_cell.length_c   1.000
_cell.angle_alpha   90.00
_cell.angle_beta   90.00
_cell.angle_gamma   90.00
#
_symmetry.space_group_name_H-M   'P 1'
#
loop_
_entity.id
_entity.type
_entity.pdbx_description
1 polymer ?
#
loop_
_entity_poly.entity_id
_entity_poly.type
_entity_poly.pdbx_seq_one_letter_code
_entity_poly.pdbx_strand_id
1 'polypeptide(L)'
;MKRIDKVYNCLKELCNKQFAEKREVVGVSAMEIAHALNIQRTNASSDLNTLFREGKVIKVEGKPVLYKVKELDMVSDESDMVVKDVFDSIIGANLSLKNAVQQAKAAIIYPPNGLHTLLLGETGTGKSMFAEVMYSFPKEIGRIKRNAPFVTFNCADYANNPQLLMSQLFGVKKGAYTGADKDRIGLVEKADGGILFLEELSENNGFVD
;
A
#
# COMPACT_ATOMS: atom_id res chain seq x y z
N MET A 1 -27.76 -0.18 -17.32
CA MET A 1 -27.42 -0.38 -15.89
C MET A 1 -28.70 -0.47 -15.07
N LYS A 2 -28.88 -1.52 -14.24
CA LYS A 2 -30.11 -1.69 -13.44
C LYS A 2 -30.11 -0.72 -12.26
N ARG A 3 -31.28 -0.44 -11.68
CA ARG A 3 -31.40 0.45 -10.51
C ARG A 3 -30.63 -0.07 -9.29
N ILE A 4 -30.66 -1.38 -9.06
CA ILE A 4 -29.94 -2.03 -7.97
C ILE A 4 -28.42 -1.83 -8.09
N ASP A 5 -27.87 -1.82 -9.31
CA ASP A 5 -26.45 -1.53 -9.56
C ASP A 5 -26.12 -0.08 -9.19
N LYS A 6 -27.00 0.88 -9.55
CA LYS A 6 -26.86 2.30 -9.15
C LYS A 6 -26.87 2.47 -7.63
N VAL A 7 -27.75 1.76 -6.94
CA VAL A 7 -27.84 1.77 -5.47
C VAL A 7 -26.56 1.22 -4.83
N TYR A 8 -26.02 0.13 -5.36
CA TYR A 8 -24.76 -0.46 -4.87
C TYR A 8 -23.57 0.49 -5.04
N ASN A 9 -23.40 1.07 -6.23
CA ASN A 9 -22.31 2.01 -6.51
C ASN A 9 -22.39 3.27 -5.64
N CYS A 10 -23.59 3.83 -5.48
CA CYS A 10 -23.80 4.99 -4.61
C CYS A 10 -23.46 4.69 -3.14
N LEU A 11 -23.84 3.50 -2.64
CA LEU A 11 -23.48 3.05 -1.31
C LEU A 11 -21.95 2.98 -1.13
N LYS A 12 -21.25 2.42 -2.13
CA LYS A 12 -19.79 2.31 -2.13
C LYS A 12 -19.11 3.69 -2.09
N GLU A 13 -19.54 4.61 -2.94
CA GLU A 13 -19.02 5.99 -2.96
C GLU A 13 -19.18 6.70 -1.62
N LEU A 14 -20.36 6.61 -1.01
CA LEU A 14 -20.64 7.25 0.28
C LEU A 14 -19.85 6.61 1.43
N CYS A 15 -19.68 5.28 1.42
CA CYS A 15 -18.82 4.60 2.39
C CYS A 15 -17.35 5.01 2.24
N ASN A 16 -16.84 5.09 1.00
CA ASN A 16 -15.47 5.52 0.72
C ASN A 16 -15.24 6.97 1.17
N LYS A 17 -16.23 7.86 0.97
CA LYS A 17 -16.16 9.23 1.45
C LYS A 17 -16.08 9.33 2.97
N GLN A 18 -16.90 8.54 3.70
CA GLN A 18 -16.82 8.49 5.16
C GLN A 18 -15.44 8.01 5.64
N PHE A 19 -14.89 6.98 4.99
CA PHE A 19 -13.56 6.46 5.32
C PHE A 19 -12.45 7.49 5.06
N ALA A 20 -12.51 8.20 3.93
CA ALA A 20 -11.53 9.22 3.59
C ALA A 20 -11.53 10.39 4.59
N GLU A 21 -12.71 10.82 5.05
CA GLU A 21 -12.86 11.95 5.97
C GLU A 21 -12.58 11.59 7.43
N LYS A 22 -13.00 10.41 7.88
CA LYS A 22 -13.05 10.05 9.31
C LYS A 22 -12.22 8.82 9.68
N ARG A 23 -11.57 8.17 8.71
CA ARG A 23 -10.88 6.87 8.85
C ARG A 23 -11.76 5.75 9.43
N GLU A 24 -13.08 5.93 9.38
CA GLU A 24 -14.09 5.01 9.89
C GLU A 24 -15.33 5.04 8.99
N VAL A 25 -15.95 3.89 8.73
CA VAL A 25 -17.21 3.79 7.98
C VAL A 25 -18.36 3.53 8.96
N VAL A 26 -19.22 4.52 9.16
CA VAL A 26 -20.41 4.42 10.02
C VAL A 26 -21.57 3.73 9.29
N GLY A 27 -21.62 3.89 7.95
CA GLY A 27 -22.63 3.30 7.07
C GLY A 27 -23.63 4.34 6.58
N VAL A 28 -24.48 3.93 5.64
CA VAL A 28 -25.38 4.82 4.90
C VAL A 28 -26.82 4.31 5.02
N SER A 29 -27.74 5.21 5.29
CA SER A 29 -29.16 4.90 5.36
C SER A 29 -29.82 4.85 3.98
N ALA A 30 -30.97 4.15 3.89
CA ALA A 30 -31.78 4.15 2.68
C ALA A 30 -32.29 5.55 2.28
N MET A 31 -32.35 6.50 3.24
CA MET A 31 -32.76 7.87 2.98
C MET A 31 -31.66 8.65 2.27
N GLU A 32 -30.41 8.50 2.70
CA GLU A 32 -29.26 9.14 2.07
C GLU A 32 -29.08 8.66 0.62
N ILE A 33 -29.21 7.35 0.37
CA ILE A 33 -29.17 6.78 -0.99
C ILE A 33 -30.33 7.34 -1.85
N ALA A 34 -31.53 7.43 -1.29
CA ALA A 34 -32.70 7.95 -1.99
C ALA A 34 -32.52 9.41 -2.41
N HIS A 35 -31.97 10.23 -1.52
CA HIS A 35 -31.61 11.62 -1.83
C HIS A 35 -30.53 11.70 -2.91
N ALA A 36 -29.45 10.91 -2.79
CA ALA A 36 -28.33 10.95 -3.72
C ALA A 36 -28.72 10.53 -5.15
N LEU A 37 -29.58 9.53 -5.28
CA LEU A 37 -30.01 8.99 -6.57
C LEU A 37 -31.32 9.57 -7.10
N ASN A 38 -31.95 10.49 -6.35
CA ASN A 38 -33.28 11.03 -6.62
C ASN A 38 -34.33 9.94 -6.89
N ILE A 39 -34.38 8.93 -6.00
CA ILE A 39 -35.35 7.83 -6.03
C ILE A 39 -36.15 7.78 -4.74
N GLN A 40 -37.28 7.07 -4.74
CA GLN A 40 -38.03 6.86 -3.51
C GLN A 40 -37.24 6.02 -2.49
N ARG A 41 -37.32 6.37 -1.21
CA ARG A 41 -36.73 5.62 -0.08
C ARG A 41 -37.13 4.14 -0.09
N THR A 42 -38.38 3.83 -0.45
CA THR A 42 -38.89 2.45 -0.56
C THR A 42 -38.11 1.64 -1.59
N ASN A 43 -37.78 2.24 -2.74
CA ASN A 43 -36.96 1.61 -3.78
C ASN A 43 -35.53 1.39 -3.30
N ALA A 44 -34.90 2.41 -2.72
CA ALA A 44 -33.54 2.29 -2.15
C ALA A 44 -33.48 1.19 -1.07
N SER A 45 -34.46 1.17 -0.17
CA SER A 45 -34.54 0.16 0.89
C SER A 45 -34.76 -1.25 0.34
N SER A 46 -35.58 -1.42 -0.71
CA SER A 46 -35.82 -2.71 -1.33
C SER A 46 -34.54 -3.26 -2.01
N ASP A 47 -33.84 -2.40 -2.73
CA ASP A 47 -32.59 -2.76 -3.42
C ASP A 47 -31.48 -3.08 -2.40
N LEU A 48 -31.32 -2.29 -1.33
CA LEU A 48 -30.36 -2.55 -0.24
C LEU A 48 -30.62 -3.86 0.50
N ASN A 49 -31.89 -4.17 0.80
CA ASN A 49 -32.25 -5.46 1.41
C ASN A 49 -32.00 -6.64 0.45
N THR A 50 -32.11 -6.41 -0.85
CA THR A 50 -31.78 -7.43 -1.86
C THR A 50 -30.28 -7.67 -1.90
N LEU A 51 -29.46 -6.61 -1.95
CA LEU A 51 -28.01 -6.69 -1.87
C LEU A 51 -27.52 -7.36 -0.57
N PHE A 52 -28.21 -7.13 0.55
CA PHE A 52 -27.91 -7.78 1.82
C PHE A 52 -28.19 -9.29 1.76
N ARG A 53 -29.33 -9.70 1.20
CA ARG A 53 -29.66 -11.12 0.98
C ARG A 53 -28.69 -11.82 0.02
N GLU A 54 -28.19 -11.10 -0.98
CA GLU A 54 -27.14 -11.56 -1.88
C GLU A 54 -25.74 -11.58 -1.23
N GLY A 55 -25.60 -11.12 0.02
CA GLY A 55 -24.34 -11.10 0.75
C GLY A 55 -23.33 -10.07 0.24
N LYS A 56 -23.75 -9.05 -0.53
CA LYS A 56 -22.87 -7.99 -1.07
C LYS A 56 -22.65 -6.81 -0.12
N VAL A 57 -23.52 -6.64 0.87
CA VAL A 57 -23.46 -5.54 1.84
C VAL A 57 -23.71 -6.05 3.25
N ILE A 58 -23.27 -5.30 4.24
CA ILE A 58 -23.51 -5.52 5.66
C ILE A 58 -24.64 -4.59 6.10
N LYS A 59 -25.60 -5.13 6.84
CA LYS A 59 -26.69 -4.36 7.46
C LYS A 59 -26.37 -4.14 8.94
N VAL A 60 -26.42 -2.88 9.37
CA VAL A 60 -26.26 -2.48 10.76
C VAL A 60 -27.63 -2.08 11.28
N GLU A 61 -28.13 -2.85 12.25
CA GLU A 61 -29.42 -2.58 12.89
C GLU A 61 -29.36 -1.29 13.70
N GLY A 62 -30.44 -0.52 13.67
CA GLY A 62 -30.51 0.79 14.30
C GLY A 62 -31.69 1.63 13.82
N LYS A 63 -31.77 2.87 14.30
CA LYS A 63 -32.76 3.86 13.87
C LYS A 63 -32.02 5.17 13.49
N PRO A 64 -31.74 5.40 12.20
CA PRO A 64 -32.10 4.57 11.04
C PRO A 64 -31.22 3.31 10.90
N VAL A 65 -31.71 2.33 10.14
CA VAL A 65 -30.92 1.17 9.68
C VAL A 65 -29.88 1.66 8.68
N LEU A 66 -28.63 1.22 8.85
CA LEU A 66 -27.50 1.57 7.99
C LEU A 66 -27.00 0.36 7.20
N TYR A 67 -26.41 0.62 6.05
CA TYR A 67 -25.76 -0.37 5.20
C TYR A 67 -24.30 0.02 4.97
N LYS A 68 -23.43 -0.97 4.87
CA LYS A 68 -22.00 -0.80 4.56
C LYS A 68 -21.61 -1.79 3.46
N VAL A 69 -20.70 -1.40 2.59
CA VAL A 69 -20.00 -2.38 1.74
C VAL A 69 -19.06 -3.22 2.61
N LYS A 70 -18.81 -4.48 2.22
CA LYS A 70 -17.79 -5.30 2.90
C LYS A 70 -16.42 -4.66 2.66
N GLU A 71 -15.48 -4.80 3.60
CA GLU A 71 -14.13 -4.23 3.45
C GLU A 71 -13.42 -4.74 2.19
N LEU A 72 -13.63 -6.01 1.84
CA LEU A 72 -13.17 -6.59 0.56
C LEU A 72 -13.80 -5.90 -0.66
N ASP A 73 -15.04 -5.42 -0.54
CA ASP A 73 -15.76 -4.73 -1.61
C ASP A 73 -15.43 -3.23 -1.72
N MET A 74 -14.86 -2.63 -0.68
CA MET A 74 -14.25 -1.29 -0.76
C MET A 74 -13.02 -1.28 -1.66
N VAL A 75 -12.38 -2.45 -1.83
CA VAL A 75 -11.15 -2.65 -2.61
C VAL A 75 -11.44 -3.27 -4.00
N SER A 76 -12.65 -3.79 -4.25
CA SER A 76 -12.92 -4.70 -5.40
C SER A 76 -13.52 -4.10 -6.68
N ASP A 77 -13.58 -2.77 -6.86
CA ASP A 77 -13.91 -2.23 -8.21
C ASP A 77 -12.76 -1.35 -8.71
N GLU A 78 -11.95 -1.97 -9.58
CA GLU A 78 -10.87 -1.37 -10.36
C GLU A 78 -11.33 -0.38 -11.46
N SER A 79 -12.49 0.25 -11.33
CA SER A 79 -12.89 1.33 -12.25
C SER A 79 -13.54 2.50 -11.49
N ASP A 80 -12.80 3.61 -11.45
CA ASP A 80 -13.28 5.00 -11.34
C ASP A 80 -13.43 5.70 -9.97
N MET A 81 -12.70 5.28 -8.94
CA MET A 81 -12.23 6.24 -7.92
C MET A 81 -10.75 6.02 -7.60
N VAL A 82 -9.88 6.65 -8.39
CA VAL A 82 -8.45 6.78 -8.06
C VAL A 82 -8.36 7.67 -6.81
N VAL A 83 -8.29 7.04 -5.62
CA VAL A 83 -7.72 7.72 -4.46
C VAL A 83 -6.30 8.02 -4.86
N LYS A 84 -6.03 9.28 -5.22
CA LYS A 84 -4.70 9.68 -5.63
C LYS A 84 -3.75 9.47 -4.47
N ASP A 85 -2.69 8.74 -4.70
CA ASP A 85 -1.58 8.57 -3.76
C ASP A 85 -0.25 8.87 -4.43
N VAL A 86 0.84 8.78 -3.68
CA VAL A 86 2.20 9.04 -4.21
C VAL A 86 2.55 8.27 -5.49
N PHE A 87 1.93 7.12 -5.78
CA PHE A 87 2.23 6.42 -7.04
C PHE A 87 1.67 7.12 -8.27
N ASP A 88 0.65 7.96 -8.13
CA ASP A 88 0.11 8.75 -9.25
C ASP A 88 1.09 9.80 -9.77
N SER A 89 2.18 10.08 -9.05
CA SER A 89 3.27 10.91 -9.57
C SER A 89 4.14 10.20 -10.61
N ILE A 90 4.02 8.87 -10.75
CA ILE A 90 4.79 8.09 -11.72
C ILE A 90 4.08 8.09 -13.07
N ILE A 91 4.80 8.46 -14.13
CA ILE A 91 4.28 8.36 -15.50
C ILE A 91 3.97 6.88 -15.82
N GLY A 92 2.73 6.61 -16.20
CA GLY A 92 2.28 5.25 -16.49
C GLY A 92 1.78 4.45 -15.28
N ALA A 93 1.66 5.06 -14.10
CA ALA A 93 1.16 4.41 -12.88
C ALA A 93 -0.20 3.72 -13.05
N ASN A 94 -1.09 4.34 -13.83
CA ASN A 94 -2.42 3.79 -14.15
C ASN A 94 -2.46 3.07 -15.51
N LEU A 95 -1.31 2.89 -16.17
CA LEU A 95 -1.16 2.27 -17.49
C LEU A 95 -0.18 1.10 -17.41
N SER A 96 0.97 1.18 -18.09
CA SER A 96 1.97 0.10 -18.18
C SER A 96 2.53 -0.35 -16.83
N LEU A 97 2.52 0.52 -15.82
CA LEU A 97 3.01 0.20 -14.47
C LEU A 97 1.89 -0.21 -13.51
N LYS A 98 0.62 -0.27 -13.94
CA LYS A 98 -0.53 -0.54 -13.05
C LYS A 98 -0.32 -1.77 -12.17
N ASN A 99 0.10 -2.88 -12.77
CA ASN A 99 0.33 -4.13 -12.03
C ASN A 99 1.50 -4.01 -11.03
N ALA A 100 2.60 -3.39 -11.44
CA ALA A 100 3.76 -3.18 -10.57
C ALA A 100 3.41 -2.26 -9.39
N VAL A 101 2.63 -1.20 -9.63
CA VAL A 101 2.13 -0.29 -8.60
C VAL A 101 1.22 -1.03 -7.61
N GLN A 102 0.28 -1.85 -8.10
CA GLN A 102 -0.61 -2.63 -7.24
C GLN A 102 0.17 -3.64 -6.37
N GLN A 103 1.13 -4.36 -6.97
CA GLN A 103 2.00 -5.28 -6.25
C GLN A 103 2.83 -4.56 -5.19
N ALA A 104 3.40 -3.40 -5.53
CA ALA A 104 4.19 -2.59 -4.61
C ALA A 104 3.36 -2.12 -3.41
N LYS A 105 2.15 -1.57 -3.67
CA LYS A 105 1.21 -1.17 -2.60
C LYS A 105 0.88 -2.35 -1.69
N ALA A 106 0.54 -3.51 -2.27
CA ALA A 106 0.22 -4.72 -1.51
C ALA A 106 1.40 -5.23 -0.67
N ALA A 107 2.61 -5.24 -1.24
CA ALA A 107 3.83 -5.66 -0.55
C ALA A 107 4.13 -4.77 0.65
N ILE A 108 4.00 -3.44 0.51
CA ILE A 108 4.26 -2.48 1.60
C ILE A 108 3.27 -2.65 2.76
N ILE A 109 1.98 -2.85 2.47
CA ILE A 109 0.93 -2.90 3.51
C ILE A 109 0.80 -4.28 4.16
N TYR A 110 1.49 -5.30 3.65
CA TYR A 110 1.39 -6.66 4.16
C TYR A 110 1.83 -6.73 5.65
N PRO A 111 1.05 -7.36 6.55
CA PRO A 111 1.43 -7.44 7.95
C PRO A 111 2.65 -8.35 8.23
N PRO A 112 3.41 -8.11 9.33
CA PRO A 112 3.30 -6.96 10.21
C PRO A 112 4.00 -5.71 9.66
N ASN A 113 5.07 -5.87 8.88
CA ASN A 113 6.01 -4.79 8.51
C ASN A 113 6.33 -4.72 7.00
N GLY A 114 5.42 -5.20 6.15
CA GLY A 114 5.62 -5.31 4.71
C GLY A 114 6.37 -6.60 4.29
N LEU A 115 6.46 -6.81 2.98
CA LEU A 115 7.21 -7.90 2.36
C LEU A 115 8.54 -7.40 1.78
N HIS A 116 9.57 -8.23 1.86
CA HIS A 116 10.79 -8.04 1.07
C HIS A 116 10.44 -8.07 -0.42
N THR A 117 10.87 -7.06 -1.16
CA THR A 117 10.48 -6.86 -2.56
C THR A 117 11.70 -6.78 -3.45
N LEU A 118 11.73 -7.58 -4.51
CA LEU A 118 12.74 -7.53 -5.56
C LEU A 118 12.20 -6.73 -6.75
N LEU A 119 12.89 -5.64 -7.11
CA LEU A 119 12.54 -4.82 -8.28
C LEU A 119 13.38 -5.26 -9.48
N LEU A 120 12.72 -5.83 -10.49
CA LEU A 120 13.35 -6.28 -11.73
C LEU A 120 13.07 -5.30 -12.87
N GLY A 121 14.07 -5.11 -13.73
CA GLY A 121 13.98 -4.26 -14.91
C GLY A 121 15.35 -3.88 -15.42
N GLU A 122 15.44 -3.46 -16.68
CA GLU A 122 16.68 -3.05 -17.32
C GLU A 122 17.31 -1.82 -16.65
N THR A 123 18.59 -1.56 -16.91
CA THR A 123 19.27 -0.35 -16.44
C THR A 123 18.59 0.89 -17.00
N GLY A 124 18.35 1.89 -16.15
CA GLY A 124 17.73 3.15 -16.55
C GLY A 124 16.19 3.16 -16.57
N THR A 125 15.50 2.06 -16.24
CA THR A 125 14.01 2.01 -16.21
C THR A 125 13.37 2.70 -14.99
N GLY A 126 14.17 3.31 -14.11
CA GLY A 126 13.65 4.06 -12.95
C GLY A 126 13.38 3.24 -11.69
N LYS A 127 14.04 2.08 -11.51
CA LYS A 127 13.88 1.23 -10.32
C LYS A 127 14.11 1.98 -8.99
N SER A 128 15.14 2.84 -8.92
CA SER A 128 15.43 3.65 -7.73
C SER A 128 14.32 4.66 -7.43
N MET A 129 13.84 5.36 -8.46
CA MET A 129 12.68 6.25 -8.35
C MET A 129 11.44 5.49 -7.87
N PHE A 130 11.20 4.29 -8.42
CA PHE A 130 10.08 3.44 -8.00
C PHE A 130 10.20 3.03 -6.53
N ALA A 131 11.41 2.69 -6.06
CA ALA A 131 11.68 2.37 -4.65
C ALA A 131 11.45 3.58 -3.70
N GLU A 132 11.80 4.79 -4.13
CA GLU A 132 11.52 6.02 -3.37
C GLU A 132 10.02 6.28 -3.21
N VAL A 133 9.24 6.02 -4.26
CA VAL A 133 7.78 6.13 -4.21
C VAL A 133 7.19 5.05 -3.33
N MET A 134 7.71 3.81 -3.41
CA MET A 134 7.37 2.73 -2.48
C MET A 134 7.63 3.14 -1.02
N TYR A 135 8.73 3.81 -0.72
CA TYR A 135 9.01 4.31 0.63
C TYR A 135 8.09 5.47 1.06
N SER A 136 7.66 6.30 0.12
CA SER A 136 6.78 7.45 0.41
C SER A 136 5.35 7.02 0.75
N PHE A 137 4.86 5.94 0.14
CA PHE A 137 3.50 5.44 0.30
C PHE A 137 3.12 5.09 1.76
N PRO A 138 3.89 4.28 2.52
CA PRO A 138 3.55 3.95 3.91
C PRO A 138 3.61 5.18 4.83
N LYS A 139 4.37 6.23 4.48
CA LYS A 139 4.39 7.51 5.22
C LYS A 139 3.10 8.30 4.99
N GLU A 140 2.62 8.33 3.75
CA GLU A 140 1.38 9.02 3.38
C GLU A 140 0.17 8.41 4.09
N ILE A 141 0.08 7.08 4.12
CA ILE A 141 -1.04 6.36 4.76
C ILE A 141 -0.87 6.18 6.27
N GLY A 142 0.21 6.71 6.87
CA GLY A 142 0.46 6.67 8.31
C GLY A 142 0.84 5.30 8.88
N ARG A 143 1.35 4.38 8.06
CA ARG A 143 1.83 3.04 8.48
C ARG A 143 3.20 3.07 9.16
N ILE A 144 4.07 3.99 8.75
CA ILE A 144 5.37 4.22 9.38
C ILE A 144 5.51 5.68 9.84
N LYS A 145 6.47 5.95 10.72
CA LYS A 145 6.72 7.29 11.23
C LYS A 145 7.13 8.24 10.09
N ARG A 146 6.75 9.51 10.18
CA ARG A 146 7.14 10.53 9.18
C ARG A 146 8.66 10.69 9.03
N ASN A 147 9.40 10.43 10.12
CA ASN A 147 10.86 10.45 10.15
C ASN A 147 11.49 9.05 10.01
N ALA A 148 10.73 8.03 9.61
CA ALA A 148 11.27 6.69 9.34
C ALA A 148 12.35 6.79 8.26
N PRO A 149 13.51 6.12 8.43
CA PRO A 149 14.63 6.25 7.50
C PRO A 149 14.35 5.57 6.15
N PHE A 150 14.89 6.13 5.07
CA PHE A 150 15.09 5.44 3.79
C PHE A 150 16.58 5.33 3.56
N VAL A 151 17.13 4.15 3.79
CA VAL A 151 18.56 3.90 3.65
C VAL A 151 18.77 3.25 2.30
N THR A 152 19.53 3.89 1.42
CA THR A 152 19.92 3.34 0.13
C THR A 152 21.37 2.88 0.18
N PHE A 153 21.67 1.78 -0.51
CA PHE A 153 23.03 1.27 -0.62
C PHE A 153 23.23 0.58 -1.96
N ASN A 154 24.19 1.08 -2.74
CA ASN A 154 24.60 0.43 -3.99
C ASN A 154 25.57 -0.72 -3.69
N CYS A 155 25.19 -1.93 -4.10
CA CYS A 155 25.96 -3.15 -3.86
C CYS A 155 27.06 -3.40 -4.91
N ALA A 156 27.04 -2.73 -6.06
CA ALA A 156 27.99 -2.96 -7.15
C ALA A 156 29.44 -2.72 -6.73
N ASP A 157 29.69 -1.70 -5.90
CA ASP A 157 31.03 -1.37 -5.37
C ASP A 157 31.63 -2.49 -4.50
N TYR A 158 30.80 -3.41 -4.00
CA TYR A 158 31.18 -4.44 -3.04
C TYR A 158 31.02 -5.86 -3.57
N ALA A 159 30.67 -6.02 -4.86
CA ALA A 159 30.37 -7.32 -5.45
C ALA A 159 31.54 -8.32 -5.34
N ASN A 160 32.79 -7.82 -5.38
CA ASN A 160 33.98 -8.65 -5.27
C ASN A 160 34.49 -8.81 -3.81
N ASN A 161 33.80 -8.25 -2.82
CA ASN A 161 34.22 -8.32 -1.42
C ASN A 161 33.04 -8.52 -0.45
N PRO A 162 32.53 -9.77 -0.34
CA PRO A 162 31.39 -10.10 0.50
C PRO A 162 31.58 -9.75 1.99
N GLN A 163 32.81 -9.86 2.51
CA GLN A 163 33.10 -9.50 3.90
C GLN A 163 32.90 -8.01 4.15
N LEU A 164 33.33 -7.17 3.21
CA LEU A 164 33.14 -5.73 3.31
C LEU A 164 31.64 -5.38 3.18
N LEU A 165 30.90 -6.03 2.28
CA LEU A 165 29.45 -5.89 2.18
C LEU A 165 28.75 -6.22 3.51
N MET A 166 29.06 -7.38 4.11
CA MET A 166 28.50 -7.78 5.41
C MET A 166 28.84 -6.78 6.52
N SER A 167 30.06 -6.23 6.52
CA SER A 167 30.48 -5.20 7.47
C SER A 167 29.69 -3.90 7.33
N GLN A 168 29.24 -3.54 6.12
CA GLN A 168 28.36 -2.38 5.90
C GLN A 168 26.94 -2.69 6.37
N LEU A 169 26.39 -3.85 6.00
CA LEU A 169 25.02 -4.23 6.35
C LEU A 169 24.80 -4.36 7.86
N PHE A 170 25.73 -5.03 8.55
CA PHE A 170 25.58 -5.38 9.97
C PHE A 170 26.46 -4.58 10.92
N GLY A 171 27.38 -3.78 10.38
CA GLY A 171 28.30 -2.98 11.17
C GLY A 171 29.52 -3.79 11.64
N VAL A 172 30.36 -3.11 12.43
CA VAL A 172 31.64 -3.65 12.93
C VAL A 172 31.83 -3.20 14.37
N LYS A 173 32.20 -4.11 15.26
CA LYS A 173 32.67 -3.76 16.60
C LYS A 173 34.16 -3.47 16.60
N LYS A 174 34.59 -2.51 17.41
CA LYS A 174 36.00 -2.22 17.62
C LYS A 174 36.76 -3.50 17.96
N GLY A 175 37.85 -3.76 17.25
CA GLY A 175 38.68 -4.95 17.45
C GLY A 175 38.16 -6.23 16.78
N ALA A 176 37.09 -6.18 15.98
CA ALA A 176 36.61 -7.35 15.23
C ALA A 176 37.63 -7.87 14.19
N TYR A 177 38.50 -6.99 13.68
CA TYR A 177 39.65 -7.33 12.83
C TYR A 177 40.75 -6.26 12.97
N THR A 178 41.96 -6.53 12.50
CA THR A 178 43.09 -5.59 12.52
C THR A 178 42.74 -4.32 11.71
N GLY A 179 42.65 -3.17 12.40
CA GLY A 179 42.23 -1.89 11.80
C GLY A 179 40.76 -1.51 12.05
N ALA A 180 40.00 -2.32 12.78
CA ALA A 180 38.67 -1.94 13.27
C ALA A 180 38.79 -1.03 14.52
N ASP A 181 39.20 0.22 14.31
CA ASP A 181 39.56 1.13 15.40
C ASP A 181 38.35 1.68 16.19
N LYS A 182 37.15 1.60 15.61
CA LYS A 182 35.90 2.14 16.16
C LYS A 182 34.71 1.25 15.83
N ASP A 183 33.69 1.29 16.69
CA ASP A 183 32.38 0.75 16.39
C ASP A 183 31.75 1.48 15.19
N ARG A 184 31.10 0.71 14.31
CA ARG A 184 30.32 1.22 13.17
C ARG A 184 28.97 0.53 13.17
N ILE A 185 27.92 1.35 13.16
CA ILE A 185 26.53 0.89 13.06
C ILE A 185 26.25 0.42 11.63
N GLY A 186 25.60 -0.75 11.50
CA GLY A 186 25.21 -1.34 10.22
C GLY A 186 24.05 -0.61 9.54
N LEU A 187 23.90 -0.81 8.23
CA LEU A 187 22.80 -0.23 7.45
C LEU A 187 21.44 -0.77 7.88
N VAL A 188 21.35 -2.03 8.31
CA VAL A 188 20.10 -2.62 8.82
C VAL A 188 19.62 -1.87 10.06
N GLU A 189 20.52 -1.60 11.01
CA GLU A 189 20.19 -0.84 12.22
C GLU A 189 19.85 0.63 11.89
N LYS A 190 20.57 1.25 10.94
CA LYS A 190 20.23 2.61 10.47
C LYS A 190 18.87 2.69 9.80
N ALA A 191 18.37 1.59 9.24
CA ALA A 191 17.08 1.50 8.57
C ALA A 191 15.93 1.10 9.51
N ASP A 192 16.18 0.94 10.82
CA ASP A 192 15.17 0.50 11.77
C ASP A 192 13.91 1.39 11.75
N GLY A 193 12.75 0.73 11.73
CA GLY A 193 11.44 1.38 11.57
C GLY A 193 11.17 2.04 10.21
N GLY A 194 12.06 1.85 9.23
CA GLY A 194 11.97 2.38 7.87
C GLY A 194 12.21 1.32 6.79
N ILE A 195 12.88 1.71 5.71
CA ILE A 195 13.15 0.82 4.56
C ILE A 195 14.65 0.89 4.20
N LEU A 196 15.26 -0.28 4.01
CA LEU A 196 16.58 -0.45 3.41
C LEU A 196 16.41 -0.87 1.95
N PHE A 197 16.94 -0.08 1.03
CA PHE A 197 16.95 -0.36 -0.40
C PHE A 197 18.37 -0.69 -0.87
N LEU A 198 18.52 -1.89 -1.42
CA LEU A 198 19.78 -2.40 -1.96
C LEU A 198 19.74 -2.30 -3.49
N GLU A 199 20.56 -1.43 -4.05
CA GLU A 199 20.69 -1.28 -5.50
C GLU A 199 21.74 -2.24 -6.07
N GLU A 200 21.52 -2.65 -7.33
CA GLU A 200 22.49 -3.43 -8.11
C GLU A 200 22.95 -4.73 -7.43
N LEU A 201 22.01 -5.48 -6.87
CA LEU A 201 22.25 -6.86 -6.46
C LEU A 201 22.59 -7.71 -7.70
N SER A 202 23.81 -8.24 -7.75
CA SER A 202 24.29 -9.10 -8.84
C SER A 202 24.39 -10.57 -8.40
N GLU A 203 24.19 -11.50 -9.35
CA GLU A 203 24.24 -12.96 -9.12
C GLU A 203 25.58 -13.46 -8.54
N ASN A 204 26.67 -12.70 -8.73
CA ASN A 204 27.99 -13.06 -8.18
C ASN A 204 28.10 -12.88 -6.65
N ASN A 205 27.06 -12.40 -5.97
CA ASN A 205 27.08 -12.11 -4.53
C ASN A 205 26.69 -13.31 -3.63
N GLY A 206 26.60 -14.53 -4.16
CA GLY A 206 26.47 -15.73 -3.33
C GLY A 206 25.13 -15.89 -2.60
N PHE A 207 24.06 -15.25 -3.08
CA PHE A 207 22.69 -15.51 -2.65
C PHE A 207 22.03 -16.49 -3.64
N VAL A 208 22.36 -17.77 -3.50
CA VAL A 208 21.61 -18.88 -4.09
C VAL A 208 21.42 -19.90 -2.97
N ASP A 209 20.20 -20.46 -2.93
CA ASP A 209 19.64 -21.41 -1.94
C ASP A 209 20.62 -22.43 -1.32
#